data_AF-A0A6N9U921-F1
#
_entry.id   AF-A0A6N9U921-F1
#
_cell.length_a   1.000
_cell.length_b   1.000
_cell.length_c   1.000
_cell.angle_alpha   90.00
_cell.angle_beta   90.00
_cell.angle_gamma   90.00
#
_symmetry.space_group_name_H-M   'P 1'
#
loop_
_entity.id
_entity.type
_entity.pdbx_description
1 polymer ?
#
loop_
_entity_poly.entity_id
_entity_poly.type
_entity_poly.pdbx_seq_one_letter_code
_entity_poly.pdbx_strand_id
1 'polypeptide(L)'
;MPRGRHRHSPPLHRILPPSVVAGVSVVCAAAAWPVSEPLVLRVLVAAAAATAVTGACLMRSWDRAAGLRVAELNRERAGEEWKAEERMAELEADLDEARELRTRLEAKLRAKRVELTGLRGEHAALLRRYATAETERASALEGRRQLAIEASTPRELPAARSTPTPGAYLRAAQALRDLARNAALQEARRTAELARSRDLAE
;
A
#
# COMPACT_ATOMS: atom_id res chain seq x y z
N MET A 1 11.12 -19.92 -18.74
CA MET A 1 11.40 -20.57 -20.04
C MET A 1 12.68 -21.41 -19.95
N PRO A 2 12.61 -22.71 -19.61
CA PRO A 2 13.77 -23.56 -19.67
C PRO A 2 13.95 -24.07 -21.11
N ARG A 3 14.97 -23.53 -21.79
CA ARG A 3 15.51 -24.07 -23.03
C ARG A 3 16.38 -25.29 -22.68
N GLY A 4 15.78 -26.47 -22.76
CA GLY A 4 16.45 -27.76 -22.56
C GLY A 4 16.30 -28.68 -23.77
N ARG A 5 16.49 -28.15 -24.98
CA ARG A 5 16.58 -28.97 -26.20
C ARG A 5 18.00 -29.49 -26.35
N HIS A 6 18.37 -30.59 -25.70
CA HIS A 6 19.61 -31.27 -26.05
C HIS A 6 19.51 -32.80 -26.06
N ARG A 7 19.59 -33.30 -27.30
CA ARG A 7 20.30 -34.54 -27.72
C ARG A 7 19.57 -35.87 -27.46
N HIS A 8 18.45 -36.04 -28.15
CA HIS A 8 18.12 -37.37 -28.67
C HIS A 8 18.80 -37.56 -30.04
N SER A 9 20.10 -37.85 -30.01
CA SER A 9 20.74 -38.55 -31.11
C SER A 9 20.24 -40.00 -31.06
N PRO A 10 19.45 -40.48 -32.02
CA PRO A 10 19.06 -41.90 -32.03
C PRO A 10 20.34 -42.72 -32.15
N PRO A 11 20.62 -43.62 -31.19
CA PRO A 11 21.91 -44.25 -31.17
C PRO A 11 22.01 -45.25 -32.32
N LEU A 12 23.09 -45.19 -33.10
CA LEU A 12 23.37 -46.04 -34.25
C LEU A 12 23.21 -47.54 -33.96
N HIS A 13 23.36 -47.97 -32.70
CA HIS A 13 23.15 -49.36 -32.28
C HIS A 13 21.70 -49.86 -32.42
N ARG A 14 20.71 -48.98 -32.60
CA ARG A 14 19.29 -49.37 -32.78
C ARG A 14 18.97 -49.89 -34.17
N ILE A 15 19.81 -49.61 -35.17
CA ILE A 15 19.55 -49.97 -36.58
C ILE A 15 20.30 -51.26 -36.97
N LEU A 16 21.25 -51.69 -36.14
CA LEU A 16 22.03 -52.93 -36.34
C LEU A 16 21.17 -54.21 -36.27
N PRO A 17 20.25 -54.41 -35.32
CA PRO A 17 19.48 -55.64 -35.24
C PRO A 17 18.57 -55.91 -36.47
N PRO A 18 17.77 -54.95 -36.97
CA PRO A 18 16.90 -55.20 -38.13
C PRO A 18 17.68 -55.37 -39.44
N SER A 19 18.82 -54.69 -39.59
CA SER A 19 19.66 -54.84 -40.79
C SER A 19 20.36 -56.20 -40.86
N VAL A 20 20.74 -56.80 -39.72
CA VAL A 20 21.28 -58.16 -39.68
C VAL A 20 20.23 -59.20 -40.09
N VAL A 21 18.99 -59.10 -39.60
CA VAL A 21 17.91 -60.03 -39.98
C VAL A 21 17.58 -59.93 -41.47
N ALA A 22 17.49 -58.71 -42.01
CA ALA A 22 17.32 -58.50 -43.45
C ALA A 22 18.50 -59.05 -44.26
N GLY A 23 19.73 -58.81 -43.82
CA GLY A 23 20.96 -59.32 -44.45
C GLY A 23 21.00 -60.84 -44.50
N VAL A 24 20.65 -61.53 -43.41
CA VAL A 24 20.63 -63.00 -43.37
C VAL A 24 19.55 -63.57 -44.30
N SER A 25 18.36 -62.96 -44.39
CA SER A 25 17.31 -63.42 -45.31
C SER A 25 17.73 -63.30 -46.79
N VAL A 26 18.42 -62.21 -47.17
CA VAL A 26 18.91 -62.00 -48.54
C VAL A 26 20.04 -62.97 -48.87
N VAL A 27 20.96 -63.22 -47.93
CA VAL A 27 22.06 -64.19 -48.09
C VAL A 27 21.51 -65.62 -48.22
N CYS A 28 20.51 -66.01 -47.42
CA CYS A 28 19.85 -67.31 -47.55
C CYS A 28 19.11 -67.45 -48.89
N ALA A 29 18.46 -66.40 -49.39
CA ALA A 29 17.79 -66.41 -50.68
C ALA A 29 18.79 -66.51 -51.86
N ALA A 30 19.92 -65.81 -51.78
CA ALA A 30 20.98 -65.88 -52.79
C ALA A 30 21.67 -67.25 -52.81
N ALA A 31 21.86 -67.87 -51.64
CA ALA A 31 22.44 -69.20 -51.50
C ALA A 31 21.56 -70.34 -52.05
N ALA A 32 20.26 -70.10 -52.25
CA ALA A 32 19.33 -71.08 -52.81
C ALA A 32 19.41 -71.19 -54.34
N TRP A 33 19.95 -70.18 -55.03
CA TRP A 33 19.90 -70.06 -56.49
C TRP A 33 20.67 -71.16 -57.28
N PRO A 34 21.81 -71.69 -56.82
CA PRO A 34 22.54 -72.73 -57.56
C PRO A 34 22.29 -74.17 -57.09
N VAL A 35 21.37 -74.42 -56.13
CA VAL A 35 21.29 -75.72 -55.43
C VAL A 35 20.14 -76.60 -55.95
N SER A 36 20.47 -77.77 -56.48
CA SER A 36 19.50 -78.73 -57.07
C SER A 36 19.09 -79.87 -56.14
N GLU A 37 19.62 -79.92 -54.90
CA GLU A 37 19.38 -81.01 -53.95
C GLU A 37 18.22 -80.69 -52.99
N PRO A 38 17.18 -81.55 -52.91
CA PRO A 38 15.92 -81.22 -52.23
C PRO A 38 16.05 -81.02 -50.72
N LEU A 39 17.04 -81.66 -50.09
CA LEU A 39 17.32 -81.48 -48.66
C LEU A 39 17.86 -80.08 -48.36
N VAL A 40 18.76 -79.57 -49.19
CA VAL A 40 19.38 -78.25 -48.97
C VAL A 40 18.34 -77.13 -49.16
N LEU A 41 17.43 -77.27 -50.12
CA LEU A 41 16.36 -76.32 -50.35
C LEU A 41 15.39 -76.24 -49.16
N ARG A 42 15.08 -77.37 -48.53
CA ARG A 42 14.26 -77.42 -47.30
C ARG A 42 14.96 -76.76 -46.12
N VAL A 43 16.27 -76.95 -45.96
CA VAL A 43 17.05 -76.31 -44.90
C VAL A 43 17.09 -74.79 -45.09
N LEU A 44 17.25 -74.29 -46.32
CA LEU A 44 17.25 -72.86 -46.62
C LEU A 44 15.89 -72.21 -46.38
N VAL A 45 14.79 -72.87 -46.77
CA VAL A 45 13.44 -72.38 -46.49
C VAL A 45 13.16 -72.36 -44.98
N ALA A 46 13.60 -73.39 -44.25
CA ALA A 46 13.48 -73.42 -42.79
C ALA A 46 14.28 -72.29 -42.13
N ALA A 47 15.49 -72.00 -42.62
CA ALA A 47 16.30 -70.88 -42.16
C ALA A 47 15.62 -69.52 -42.45
N ALA A 48 15.08 -69.32 -43.65
CA ALA A 48 14.35 -68.11 -44.00
C ALA A 48 13.11 -67.92 -43.11
N ALA A 49 12.32 -68.98 -42.88
CA ALA A 49 11.17 -68.94 -41.98
C ALA A 49 11.58 -68.60 -40.54
N ALA A 50 12.67 -69.20 -40.04
CA ALA A 50 13.21 -68.87 -38.72
C ALA A 50 13.61 -67.39 -38.61
N THR A 51 14.30 -66.83 -39.62
CA THR A 51 14.67 -65.41 -39.62
C THR A 51 13.45 -64.49 -39.64
N ALA A 52 12.42 -64.82 -40.42
CA ALA A 52 11.18 -64.05 -40.45
C ALA A 52 10.46 -64.06 -39.09
N VAL A 53 10.38 -65.22 -38.43
CA VAL A 53 9.77 -65.35 -37.10
C VAL A 53 10.56 -64.57 -36.05
N THR A 54 11.90 -64.67 -36.05
CA THR A 54 12.73 -63.90 -35.12
C THR A 54 12.62 -62.40 -35.33
N GLY A 55 12.58 -61.92 -36.58
CA GLY A 55 12.34 -60.51 -36.91
C GLY A 55 10.97 -60.04 -36.42
N ALA A 56 9.92 -60.82 -36.64
CA ALA A 56 8.57 -60.51 -36.16
C ALA A 56 8.50 -60.43 -34.61
N CYS A 57 9.14 -61.37 -33.90
CA CYS A 57 9.23 -61.34 -32.44
C CYS A 57 10.00 -60.12 -31.93
N LEU A 58 11.11 -59.76 -32.57
CA LEU A 58 11.88 -58.56 -32.24
C LEU A 58 11.04 -57.29 -32.40
N MET A 59 10.38 -57.09 -33.54
CA MET A 59 9.50 -55.94 -33.77
C MET A 59 8.39 -55.88 -32.72
N ARG A 60 7.75 -57.01 -32.42
CA ARG A 60 6.69 -57.08 -31.41
C ARG A 60 7.19 -56.73 -30.01
N SER A 61 8.41 -57.14 -29.66
CA SER A 61 9.03 -56.80 -28.37
C SER A 61 9.36 -55.30 -28.30
N TRP A 62 9.75 -54.69 -29.42
CA TRP A 62 10.08 -53.29 -29.50
C TRP A 62 8.85 -52.40 -29.44
N ASP A 63 7.76 -52.78 -30.11
CA ASP A 63 6.47 -52.07 -30.02
C ASP A 63 5.97 -52.04 -28.57
N ARG A 64 6.05 -53.17 -27.87
CA ARG A 64 5.69 -53.26 -26.45
C ARG A 64 6.59 -52.39 -25.57
N ALA A 65 7.90 -52.46 -25.76
CA ALA A 65 8.85 -51.66 -24.99
C ALA A 65 8.71 -50.15 -25.26
N ALA A 66 8.40 -49.75 -26.49
CA ALA A 66 8.14 -48.36 -26.85
C ALA A 66 6.84 -47.86 -26.22
N GLY A 67 5.76 -48.65 -26.27
CA GLY A 67 4.49 -48.31 -25.62
C GLY A 67 4.62 -48.13 -24.11
N LEU A 68 5.36 -49.01 -23.44
CA LEU A 68 5.64 -48.88 -22.00
C LEU A 68 6.42 -47.60 -21.68
N ARG A 69 7.47 -47.28 -22.44
CA ARG A 69 8.27 -46.06 -22.23
C ARG A 69 7.45 -44.79 -22.48
N VAL A 70 6.60 -44.77 -23.50
CA VAL A 70 5.71 -43.62 -23.75
C VAL A 70 4.72 -43.45 -22.61
N ALA A 71 4.15 -44.55 -22.10
CA ALA A 71 3.24 -44.49 -20.97
C ALA A 71 3.94 -44.00 -19.69
N GLU A 72 5.18 -44.42 -19.45
CA GLU A 72 6.00 -43.97 -18.32
C GLU A 72 6.34 -42.48 -18.44
N LEU A 73 6.85 -42.03 -19.59
CA LEU A 73 7.14 -40.62 -19.84
C LEU A 73 5.89 -39.73 -19.73
N ASN A 74 4.72 -40.22 -20.16
CA ASN A 74 3.48 -39.47 -20.00
C ASN A 74 3.05 -39.38 -18.53
N ARG A 75 3.26 -40.43 -17.73
CA ARG A 75 3.00 -40.37 -16.27
C ARG A 75 3.97 -39.43 -15.56
N GLU A 76 5.24 -39.46 -15.94
CA GLU A 76 6.25 -38.54 -15.40
C GLU A 76 5.89 -37.09 -15.75
N ARG A 77 5.58 -36.81 -17.02
CA ARG A 77 5.15 -35.47 -17.48
C ARG A 77 3.90 -34.99 -16.75
N ALA A 78 2.88 -35.83 -16.62
CA ALA A 78 1.67 -35.45 -15.88
C ALA A 78 1.99 -35.13 -14.40
N GLY A 79 2.92 -35.88 -13.78
CA GLY A 79 3.39 -35.59 -12.44
C GLY A 79 4.22 -34.31 -12.33
N GLU A 80 5.02 -33.98 -13.34
CA GLU A 80 5.76 -32.72 -13.42
C GLU A 80 4.84 -31.52 -13.65
N GLU A 81 3.85 -31.65 -14.53
CA GLU A 81 2.81 -30.64 -14.79
C GLU A 81 2.05 -30.35 -13.50
N TRP A 82 1.59 -31.38 -12.79
CA TRP A 82 0.93 -31.21 -11.50
C TRP A 82 1.79 -30.44 -10.47
N LYS A 83 3.07 -30.82 -10.32
CA LYS A 83 4.00 -30.13 -9.41
C LYS A 83 4.28 -28.70 -9.85
N ALA A 84 4.28 -28.43 -11.14
CA ALA A 84 4.47 -27.08 -11.67
C ALA A 84 3.23 -26.21 -11.41
N GLU A 85 2.03 -26.76 -11.58
CA GLU A 85 0.76 -26.11 -11.25
C GLU A 85 0.66 -25.81 -9.75
N GLU A 86 1.06 -26.75 -8.89
CA GLU A 86 1.09 -26.55 -7.43
C GLU A 86 2.04 -25.42 -7.03
N ARG A 87 3.27 -25.42 -7.56
CA ARG A 87 4.23 -24.31 -7.34
C ARG A 87 3.75 -22.98 -7.90
N MET A 88 3.03 -23.00 -9.01
CA MET A 88 2.44 -21.80 -9.59
C MET A 88 1.36 -21.24 -8.67
N ALA A 89 0.49 -22.09 -8.14
CA ALA A 89 -0.54 -21.70 -7.18
C ALA A 89 0.06 -21.16 -5.87
N GLU A 90 1.14 -21.76 -5.36
CA GLU A 90 1.89 -21.24 -4.20
C GLU A 90 2.44 -19.84 -4.48
N LEU A 91 3.10 -19.64 -5.62
CA LEU A 91 3.67 -18.34 -6.00
C LEU A 91 2.58 -17.27 -6.22
N GLU A 92 1.43 -17.64 -6.75
CA GLU A 92 0.28 -16.74 -6.89
C GLU A 92 -0.25 -16.31 -5.53
N ALA A 93 -0.38 -17.24 -4.58
CA ALA A 93 -0.78 -16.95 -3.20
C ALA A 93 0.22 -16.02 -2.50
N ASP A 94 1.52 -16.30 -2.61
CA ASP A 94 2.58 -15.45 -2.04
C ASP A 94 2.57 -14.03 -2.65
N LEU A 95 2.30 -13.91 -3.96
CA LEU A 95 2.18 -12.62 -4.63
C LEU A 95 0.99 -11.82 -4.12
N ASP A 96 -0.15 -12.47 -3.89
CA ASP A 96 -1.34 -11.82 -3.34
C ASP A 96 -1.12 -11.40 -1.89
N GLU A 97 -0.48 -12.21 -1.06
CA GLU A 97 -0.08 -11.81 0.31
C GLU A 97 0.87 -10.60 0.28
N ALA A 98 1.87 -10.60 -0.59
CA ALA A 98 2.79 -9.48 -0.73
C ALA A 98 2.08 -8.18 -1.19
N ARG A 99 1.08 -8.30 -2.09
CA ARG A 99 0.24 -7.17 -2.52
C ARG A 99 -0.60 -6.63 -1.36
N GLU A 100 -1.19 -7.50 -0.55
CA GLU A 100 -1.92 -7.07 0.65
C GLU A 100 -1.02 -6.35 1.65
N LEU A 101 0.16 -6.91 1.95
CA LEU A 101 1.12 -6.26 2.84
C LEU A 101 1.55 -4.89 2.31
N ARG A 102 1.82 -4.79 1.00
CA ARG A 102 2.15 -3.53 0.34
C ARG A 102 1.04 -2.49 0.52
N THR A 103 -0.22 -2.85 0.25
CA THR A 103 -1.34 -1.89 0.37
C THR A 103 -1.53 -1.43 1.81
N ARG A 104 -1.41 -2.33 2.80
CA ARG A 104 -1.45 -2.00 4.24
C ARG A 104 -0.32 -1.04 4.63
N LEU A 105 0.90 -1.28 4.16
CA LEU A 105 2.05 -0.41 4.42
C LEU A 105 1.91 0.96 3.75
N GLU A 106 1.44 1.01 2.50
CA GLU A 106 1.16 2.26 1.81
C GLU A 106 0.10 3.09 2.55
N ALA A 107 -0.97 2.46 3.06
CA ALA A 107 -1.99 3.12 3.85
C ALA A 107 -1.42 3.71 5.15
N LYS A 108 -0.61 2.94 5.89
CA LYS A 108 0.09 3.42 7.10
C LYS A 108 1.01 4.59 6.78
N LEU A 109 1.77 4.52 5.69
CA LEU A 109 2.69 5.57 5.27
C LEU A 109 1.93 6.85 4.89
N ARG A 110 0.81 6.73 4.17
CA ARG A 110 -0.08 7.87 3.88
C ARG A 110 -0.63 8.49 5.17
N ALA A 111 -1.11 7.67 6.12
CA ALA A 111 -1.57 8.16 7.42
C ALA A 111 -0.48 8.92 8.18
N LYS A 112 0.74 8.36 8.26
CA LYS A 112 1.87 9.05 8.92
C LYS A 112 2.29 10.35 8.23
N ARG A 113 2.21 10.42 6.90
CA ARG A 113 2.44 11.69 6.18
C ARG A 113 1.41 12.76 6.57
N VAL A 114 0.14 12.38 6.66
CA VAL A 114 -0.94 13.29 7.09
C VAL A 114 -0.71 13.74 8.54
N GLU A 115 -0.41 12.82 9.46
CA GLU A 115 -0.08 13.15 10.86
C GLU A 115 1.09 14.13 10.94
N LEU A 116 2.18 13.91 10.19
CA LEU A 116 3.33 14.82 10.17
C LEU A 116 2.96 16.20 9.64
N THR A 117 2.14 16.30 8.60
CA THR A 117 1.65 17.61 8.12
C THR A 117 0.76 18.30 9.14
N GLY A 118 -0.07 17.54 9.87
CA GLY A 118 -0.90 18.04 10.97
C GLY A 118 -0.04 18.63 12.10
N LEU A 119 0.93 17.87 12.61
CA LEU A 119 1.84 18.31 13.67
C LEU A 119 2.67 19.54 13.27
N ARG A 120 3.12 19.61 12.01
CA ARG A 120 3.80 20.82 11.49
C ARG A 120 2.87 22.02 11.46
N GLY A 121 1.59 21.83 11.11
CA GLY A 121 0.56 22.85 11.16
C GLY A 121 0.29 23.34 12.58
N GLU A 122 0.13 22.42 13.53
CA GLU A 122 -0.04 22.72 14.95
C GLU A 122 1.16 23.50 15.52
N HIS A 123 2.38 23.08 15.18
CA HIS A 123 3.59 23.78 15.61
C HIS A 123 3.65 25.21 15.05
N ALA A 124 3.33 25.40 13.77
CA ALA A 124 3.25 26.74 13.17
C ALA A 124 2.16 27.60 13.83
N ALA A 125 1.01 27.01 14.18
CA ALA A 125 -0.05 27.70 14.90
C ALA A 125 0.39 28.12 16.32
N LEU A 126 1.10 27.25 17.04
CA LEU A 126 1.64 27.55 18.37
C LEU A 126 2.65 28.71 18.31
N LEU A 127 3.57 28.69 17.34
CA LEU A 127 4.54 29.77 17.16
C LEU A 127 3.87 31.12 16.86
N ARG A 128 2.82 31.13 16.02
CA ARG A 128 2.04 32.36 15.76
C ARG A 128 1.38 32.88 17.04
N ARG A 129 0.73 32.01 17.82
CA ARG A 129 0.10 32.39 19.09
C ARG A 129 1.11 32.94 20.09
N TYR A 130 2.28 32.30 20.20
CA TYR A 130 3.36 32.77 21.07
C TYR A 130 3.90 34.13 20.61
N ALA A 131 4.15 34.30 19.31
CA ALA A 131 4.57 35.58 18.75
C ALA A 131 3.54 36.69 19.00
N THR A 132 2.25 36.41 18.79
CA THR A 132 1.17 37.37 19.10
C THR A 132 1.16 37.73 20.59
N ALA A 133 1.21 36.73 21.48
CA ALA A 133 1.26 36.97 22.92
C ALA A 133 2.46 37.83 23.33
N GLU A 134 3.61 37.65 22.68
CA GLU A 134 4.80 38.43 22.98
C GLU A 134 4.74 39.85 22.41
N THR A 135 4.13 40.04 21.24
CA THR A 135 3.83 41.39 20.72
C THR A 135 2.81 42.13 21.58
N GLU A 136 1.80 41.45 22.13
CA GLU A 136 0.82 42.01 23.05
C GLU A 136 1.46 42.42 24.38
N ARG A 137 2.39 41.61 24.90
CA ARG A 137 3.16 41.96 26.10
C ARG A 137 4.05 43.17 25.87
N ALA A 138 4.74 43.24 24.73
CA ALA A 138 5.58 44.38 24.37
C ALA A 138 4.74 45.66 24.22
N SER A 139 3.61 45.61 23.51
CA SER A 139 2.73 46.77 23.34
C SER A 139 2.10 47.23 24.65
N ALA A 140 1.77 46.32 25.56
CA ALA A 140 1.30 46.69 26.90
C ALA A 140 2.38 47.42 27.73
N LEU A 141 3.65 47.01 27.62
CA LEU A 141 4.76 47.69 28.28
C LEU A 141 5.03 49.07 27.67
N GLU A 142 4.98 49.19 26.34
CA GLU A 142 5.10 50.48 25.65
C GLU A 142 3.95 51.42 25.97
N GLY A 143 2.71 50.92 26.01
CA GLY A 143 1.55 51.70 26.44
C GLY A 143 1.70 52.23 27.88
N ARG A 144 2.20 51.39 28.81
CA ARG A 144 2.52 51.86 30.17
C ARG A 144 3.62 52.93 30.19
N ARG A 145 4.65 52.80 29.34
CA ARG A 145 5.71 53.81 29.20
C ARG A 145 5.16 55.14 28.67
N GLN A 146 4.31 55.10 27.64
CA GLN A 146 3.68 56.30 27.08
C GLN A 146 2.81 57.01 28.12
N LEU A 147 1.97 56.27 28.84
CA LEU A 147 1.16 56.82 29.93
C LEU A 147 2.01 57.44 31.04
N ALA A 148 3.14 56.84 31.40
CA ALA A 148 4.06 57.41 32.38
C ALA A 148 4.69 58.71 31.87
N ILE A 149 5.07 58.77 30.59
CA ILE A 149 5.59 59.99 29.96
C ILE A 149 4.53 61.10 30.00
N GLU A 150 3.31 60.81 29.55
CA GLU A 150 2.18 61.77 29.55
C GLU A 150 1.83 62.27 30.96
N ALA A 151 1.89 61.40 31.98
CA ALA A 151 1.67 61.79 33.37
C ALA A 151 2.83 62.63 33.94
N SER A 152 4.06 62.38 33.48
CA SER A 152 5.27 63.13 33.90
C SER A 152 5.44 64.46 33.17
N THR A 153 4.86 64.61 31.97
CA THR A 153 4.78 65.90 31.30
C THR A 153 3.80 66.78 32.07
N PRO A 154 4.21 67.94 32.62
CA PRO A 154 3.31 68.82 33.33
C PRO A 154 2.21 69.24 32.35
N ARG A 155 0.98 68.77 32.60
CA ARG A 155 -0.20 69.25 31.90
C ARG A 155 -0.25 70.76 32.15
N GLU A 156 0.04 71.56 31.12
CA GLU A 156 -0.30 72.99 31.18
C GLU A 156 -1.82 73.07 31.32
N LEU A 157 -2.27 73.15 32.57
CA LEU A 157 -3.60 73.60 32.88
C LEU A 157 -3.73 74.95 32.18
N PRO A 158 -4.72 75.13 31.28
CA PRO A 158 -4.93 76.46 30.71
C PRO A 158 -5.03 77.39 31.90
N ALA A 159 -4.11 78.37 31.98
CA ALA A 159 -4.05 79.31 33.08
C ALA A 159 -5.49 79.77 33.32
N ALA A 160 -6.03 79.44 34.49
CA ALA A 160 -7.40 79.77 34.84
C ALA A 160 -7.50 81.29 34.85
N ARG A 161 -7.79 81.88 33.70
CA ARG A 161 -8.01 83.31 33.49
C ARG A 161 -9.40 83.72 33.98
N SER A 162 -9.90 83.06 35.02
CA SER A 162 -11.11 83.45 35.69
C SER A 162 -10.76 83.84 37.11
N THR A 163 -10.57 85.14 37.34
CA THR A 163 -10.82 85.72 38.65
C THR A 163 -12.21 85.26 39.12
N PRO A 164 -12.32 84.52 40.23
CA PRO A 164 -13.60 84.02 40.72
C PRO A 164 -14.57 85.19 40.93
N THR A 165 -15.62 85.27 40.12
CA THR A 165 -16.65 86.30 40.28
C THR A 165 -17.70 85.83 41.28
N PRO A 166 -18.35 86.72 42.05
CA PRO A 166 -19.42 86.34 42.98
C PRO A 166 -20.54 85.51 42.32
N GLY A 167 -20.86 85.79 41.06
CA GLY A 167 -21.83 85.02 40.28
C GLY A 167 -21.36 83.60 39.91
N ALA A 168 -20.05 83.33 39.91
CA ALA A 168 -19.52 81.97 39.77
C ALA A 168 -19.74 81.15 41.05
N TYR A 169 -19.52 81.75 42.22
CA TYR A 169 -19.79 81.12 43.51
C TYR A 169 -21.28 80.83 43.71
N LEU A 170 -22.17 81.73 43.29
CA LEU A 170 -23.62 81.51 43.37
C LEU A 170 -24.07 80.34 42.48
N ARG A 171 -23.54 80.24 41.26
CA ARG A 171 -23.84 79.12 40.36
C ARG A 171 -23.30 77.79 40.90
N ALA A 172 -22.11 77.79 41.50
CA ALA A 172 -21.58 76.60 42.17
C ALA A 172 -22.46 76.19 43.36
N ALA A 173 -22.91 77.15 44.18
CA ALA A 173 -23.81 76.87 45.30
C ALA A 173 -25.21 76.40 44.87
N GLN A 174 -25.69 76.83 43.70
CA GLN A 174 -26.92 76.30 43.10
C GLN A 174 -26.71 74.87 42.61
N ALA A 175 -25.62 74.61 41.88
CA ALA A 175 -25.31 73.26 41.40
C ALA A 175 -25.18 72.24 42.55
N LEU A 176 -24.56 72.63 43.68
CA LEU A 176 -24.49 71.78 44.88
C LEU A 176 -25.87 71.48 45.47
N ARG A 177 -26.76 72.47 45.50
CA ARG A 177 -28.15 72.29 45.97
C ARG A 177 -28.96 71.40 45.03
N ASP A 178 -28.74 71.52 43.73
CA ASP A 178 -29.40 70.69 42.72
C ASP A 178 -28.91 69.24 42.79
N LEU A 179 -27.63 69.03 43.09
CA LEU A 179 -27.05 67.71 43.29
C LEU A 179 -27.64 67.03 44.53
N ALA A 180 -27.78 67.75 45.64
CA ALA A 180 -28.45 67.23 46.84
C ALA A 180 -29.92 66.87 46.57
N ARG A 181 -30.65 67.69 45.82
CA ARG A 181 -32.03 67.37 45.41
C ARG A 181 -32.10 66.14 44.50
N ASN A 182 -31.20 66.01 43.55
CA ASN A 182 -31.16 64.86 42.66
C ASN A 182 -30.82 63.56 43.40
N ALA A 183 -29.93 63.61 44.40
CA ALA A 183 -29.65 62.46 45.26
C ALA A 183 -30.91 61.99 46.01
N ALA A 184 -31.64 62.92 46.64
CA ALA A 184 -32.89 62.61 47.33
C ALA A 184 -33.97 62.03 46.37
N LEU A 185 -34.04 62.54 45.14
CA LEU A 185 -34.94 61.99 44.12
C LEU A 185 -34.54 60.57 43.68
N GLN A 186 -33.24 60.28 43.58
CA GLN A 186 -32.76 58.93 43.27
C GLN A 186 -33.05 57.95 44.40
N GLU A 187 -32.87 58.36 45.65
CA GLU A 187 -33.23 57.55 46.82
C GLU A 187 -34.73 57.26 46.86
N ALA A 188 -35.58 58.27 46.62
CA ALA A 188 -37.03 58.10 46.55
C ALA A 188 -37.47 57.15 45.42
N ARG A 189 -36.78 57.18 44.27
CA ARG A 189 -37.04 56.22 43.18
C ARG A 189 -36.64 54.80 43.58
N ARG A 190 -35.48 54.62 44.21
CA ARG A 190 -35.02 53.30 44.70
C ARG A 190 -35.97 52.72 45.74
N THR A 191 -36.46 53.53 46.68
CA THR A 191 -37.41 53.04 47.70
C THR A 191 -38.78 52.69 47.09
N ALA A 192 -39.26 53.48 46.12
CA ALA A 192 -40.49 53.16 45.39
C ALA A 192 -40.37 51.89 44.54
N GLU A 193 -39.22 51.67 43.88
CA GLU A 193 -38.92 50.43 43.14
C GLU A 193 -38.87 49.22 44.07
N LEU A 194 -38.24 49.35 45.24
CA LEU A 194 -38.21 48.30 46.26
C LEU A 194 -39.61 47.98 46.81
N ALA A 195 -40.46 48.99 47.05
CA ALA A 195 -41.84 48.78 47.48
C ALA A 195 -42.65 48.01 46.41
N ARG A 196 -42.58 48.43 45.14
CA ARG A 196 -43.24 47.73 44.02
C ARG A 196 -42.75 46.29 43.87
N SER A 197 -41.46 46.02 44.11
CA SER A 197 -40.91 44.66 44.04
C SER A 197 -41.40 43.76 45.18
N ARG A 198 -41.77 44.33 46.34
CA ARG A 198 -42.37 43.60 47.46
C ARG A 198 -43.84 43.28 47.19
N ASP A 199 -44.59 44.24 46.66
CA ASP A 199 -46.02 44.05 46.29
C ASP A 199 -46.22 42.99 45.19
N LEU A 200 -45.19 42.73 44.37
CA LEU A 200 -45.21 41.68 43.34
C LEU A 200 -44.75 40.30 43.85
N ALA A 201 -44.22 40.22 45.08
CA ALA A 201 -43.71 39.00 45.70
C ALA A 201 -44.67 38.39 46.74
N GLU A 202 -45.73 39.11 47.12
CA GLU A 202 -46.90 38.61 47.88
C GLU A 202 -48.00 38.11 46.91
#